data_AF-A0A349W7L9-F1
#
_entry.id   AF-A0A349W7L9-F1
#
_cell.length_a   1.000
_cell.length_b   1.000
_cell.length_c   1.000
_cell.angle_alpha   90.00
_cell.angle_beta   90.00
_cell.angle_gamma   90.00
#
_symmetry.space_group_name_H-M   'P 1'
#
loop_
_entity.id
_entity.type
_entity.pdbx_description
1 polymer ?
#
loop_
_entity_poly.entity_id
_entity_poly.type
_entity_poly.pdbx_seq_one_letter_code
_entity_poly.pdbx_strand_id
1 'polypeptide(L)'
;LLRTTELQLSEQFTRFAAEFARVEPAQARVSTLALALPFAEQWLPGATFDMRQALQIHAQGIERAVRNDAGRSLRDKAFTLSAELFLMQHTCHWFCKSKTIASARLLARHQTSHEQVLDAVAPETRSAYLALLRG
;
A
#
# COMPACT_ATOMS: atom_id res chain seq x y z
N LEU A 1 25.73 -0.59 1.77
CA LEU A 1 24.85 -1.65 2.33
C LEU A 1 23.39 -1.23 2.26
N LEU A 2 22.91 -0.26 3.05
CA LEU A 2 21.48 0.15 3.04
C LEU A 2 20.94 0.54 1.66
N ARG A 3 21.66 1.37 0.90
CA ARG A 3 21.25 1.77 -0.47
C ARG A 3 21.08 0.56 -1.42
N THR A 4 21.93 -0.45 -1.29
CA THR A 4 21.84 -1.67 -2.10
C THR A 4 20.58 -2.47 -1.75
N THR A 5 20.27 -2.59 -0.45
CA THR A 5 19.05 -3.24 0.04
C THR A 5 17.79 -2.50 -0.42
N GLU A 6 17.79 -1.17 -0.37
CA GLU A 6 16.68 -0.33 -0.86
C GLU A 6 16.41 -0.54 -2.36
N LEU A 7 17.47 -0.58 -3.18
CA LEU A 7 17.35 -0.83 -4.62
C LEU A 7 16.83 -2.23 -4.92
N GLN A 8 17.37 -3.24 -4.23
CA GLN A 8 16.92 -4.63 -4.37
C GLN A 8 15.45 -4.79 -3.99
N LEU A 9 15.03 -4.17 -2.88
CA LEU A 9 13.64 -4.16 -2.44
C LEU A 9 12.74 -3.53 -3.49
N SER A 10 13.12 -2.37 -4.03
CA SER A 10 12.37 -1.68 -5.09
C SER A 10 12.20 -2.55 -6.33
N GLU A 11 13.29 -3.17 -6.80
CA GLU A 11 13.27 -4.03 -7.99
C GLU A 11 12.41 -5.27 -7.78
N GLN A 12 12.60 -5.96 -6.65
CA GLN A 12 11.83 -7.15 -6.30
C GLN A 12 10.34 -6.85 -6.18
N PHE A 13 9.98 -5.74 -5.53
CA PHE A 13 8.59 -5.37 -5.35
C PHE A 13 7.94 -4.90 -6.66
N THR A 14 8.68 -4.19 -7.51
CA THR A 14 8.20 -3.81 -8.85
C THR A 14 7.90 -5.04 -9.71
N ARG A 15 8.81 -6.02 -9.72
CA ARG A 15 8.59 -7.30 -10.41
C ARG A 15 7.40 -8.06 -9.82
N PHE A 16 7.27 -8.10 -8.49
CA PHE A 16 6.12 -8.72 -7.83
C PHE A 16 4.80 -8.05 -8.25
N ALA A 17 4.72 -6.72 -8.25
CA ALA A 17 3.52 -5.99 -8.67
C ALA A 17 3.17 -6.24 -10.14
N ALA A 18 4.18 -6.33 -11.02
CA ALA A 18 3.99 -6.64 -12.44
C ALA A 18 3.44 -8.06 -12.66
N GLU A 19 3.93 -9.05 -11.91
CA GLU A 19 3.42 -10.42 -11.96
C GLU A 19 2.01 -10.52 -11.35
N PHE A 20 1.77 -9.87 -10.21
CA PHE A 20 0.45 -9.87 -9.56
C PHE A 20 -0.62 -9.17 -10.41
N ALA A 21 -0.25 -8.23 -11.28
CA ALA A 21 -1.18 -7.58 -12.21
C ALA A 21 -1.88 -8.57 -13.17
N ARG A 22 -1.33 -9.78 -13.34
CA ARG A 22 -1.91 -10.85 -14.15
C ARG A 22 -2.97 -11.68 -13.41
N VAL A 23 -3.17 -11.46 -12.11
CA VAL A 23 -4.22 -12.14 -11.34
C VAL A 23 -5.60 -11.76 -11.89
N GLU A 24 -6.49 -12.74 -11.92
CA GLU A 24 -7.88 -12.54 -12.34
C GLU A 24 -8.56 -11.43 -11.53
N PRO A 25 -9.24 -10.45 -12.17
CA PRO A 25 -9.82 -9.29 -11.49
C PRO A 25 -10.71 -9.66 -10.29
N ALA A 26 -11.51 -10.70 -10.43
CA ALA A 26 -12.42 -11.17 -9.38
C ALA A 26 -11.68 -11.70 -8.14
N GLN A 27 -10.47 -12.24 -8.30
CA GLN A 27 -9.65 -12.75 -7.20
C GLN A 27 -8.84 -11.65 -6.50
N ALA A 28 -8.76 -10.46 -7.10
CA ALA A 28 -7.99 -9.33 -6.60
C ALA A 28 -8.84 -8.24 -5.92
N ARG A 29 -10.12 -8.50 -5.66
CA ARG A 29 -11.00 -7.54 -4.97
C ARG A 29 -10.70 -7.49 -3.48
N VAL A 30 -10.64 -6.27 -2.93
CA VAL A 30 -10.45 -6.01 -1.49
C VAL A 30 -11.67 -5.29 -0.95
N SER A 31 -12.37 -5.87 0.02
CA SER A 31 -13.53 -5.23 0.67
C SER A 31 -13.11 -4.03 1.52
N THR A 32 -13.76 -2.88 1.31
CA THR A 32 -13.54 -1.66 2.09
C THR A 32 -14.39 -1.60 3.36
N LEU A 33 -15.33 -2.55 3.53
CA LEU A 33 -16.25 -2.59 4.66
C LEU A 33 -15.55 -2.99 5.96
N ALA A 34 -16.00 -2.40 7.07
CA ALA A 34 -15.48 -2.70 8.40
C ALA A 34 -15.84 -4.12 8.89
N LEU A 35 -16.90 -4.71 8.33
CA LEU A 35 -17.41 -6.04 8.65
C LEU A 35 -17.49 -6.88 7.37
N ALA A 36 -17.17 -8.17 7.48
CA ALA A 36 -17.32 -9.11 6.39
C ALA A 36 -18.82 -9.36 6.14
N LEU A 37 -19.38 -8.70 5.12
CA LEU A 37 -20.75 -8.94 4.67
C LEU A 37 -20.71 -9.85 3.42
N PRO A 38 -21.35 -11.02 3.44
CA PRO A 38 -21.46 -11.86 2.24
C PRO A 38 -22.19 -11.09 1.13
N PHE A 39 -21.73 -11.23 -0.12
CA PHE A 39 -22.28 -10.57 -1.32
C PHE A 39 -22.20 -9.04 -1.36
N ALA A 40 -21.38 -8.39 -0.51
CA ALA A 40 -21.21 -6.94 -0.50
C ALA A 40 -20.87 -6.32 -1.88
N GLU A 41 -20.11 -7.06 -2.69
CA GLU A 41 -19.69 -6.62 -4.03
C GLU A 41 -20.86 -6.48 -5.02
N GLN A 42 -21.97 -7.18 -4.78
CA GLN A 42 -23.15 -7.15 -5.64
C GLN A 42 -24.09 -5.96 -5.31
N TRP A 43 -24.06 -5.48 -4.08
CA TRP A 43 -24.97 -4.43 -3.60
C TRP A 43 -24.30 -3.06 -3.48
N LEU A 44 -22.97 -3.02 -3.33
CA LEU A 44 -22.18 -1.80 -3.17
C LEU A 44 -20.89 -1.92 -3.99
N PRO A 45 -20.93 -1.67 -5.31
CA PRO A 45 -19.74 -1.78 -6.17
C PRO A 45 -18.56 -0.89 -5.70
N GLY A 46 -18.85 0.24 -5.05
CA GLY A 46 -17.85 1.12 -4.42
C GLY A 46 -17.29 0.64 -3.07
N ALA A 47 -17.73 -0.52 -2.56
CA ALA A 47 -17.26 -1.10 -1.32
C ALA A 47 -16.07 -2.05 -1.51
N THR A 48 -15.40 -2.00 -2.66
CA THR A 48 -14.18 -2.76 -2.92
C THR A 48 -13.19 -1.94 -3.76
N PHE A 49 -11.89 -2.24 -3.64
CA PHE A 49 -10.86 -1.74 -4.57
C PHE A 49 -10.05 -2.90 -5.18
N ASP A 50 -9.30 -2.61 -6.25
CA ASP A 50 -8.48 -3.60 -6.94
C ASP A 50 -7.06 -3.67 -6.34
N MET A 51 -6.69 -4.83 -5.80
CA MET A 51 -5.37 -5.05 -5.21
C MET A 51 -4.23 -4.91 -6.22
N ARG A 52 -4.48 -5.19 -7.50
CA ARG A 52 -3.47 -5.04 -8.56
C ARG A 52 -3.09 -3.58 -8.72
N GLN A 53 -4.08 -2.68 -8.72
CA GLN A 53 -3.85 -1.25 -8.77
C GLN A 53 -3.15 -0.75 -7.50
N ALA A 54 -3.55 -1.25 -6.32
CA ALA A 54 -2.90 -0.89 -5.06
C ALA A 54 -1.41 -1.26 -5.04
N LEU A 55 -1.05 -2.46 -5.49
CA LEU A 55 0.34 -2.90 -5.58
C LEU A 55 1.17 -2.07 -6.56
N GLN A 56 0.58 -1.64 -7.67
CA GLN A 56 1.25 -0.72 -8.60
C GLN A 56 1.53 0.64 -7.96
N ILE A 57 0.57 1.19 -7.20
CA ILE A 57 0.77 2.44 -6.45
C ILE A 57 1.93 2.29 -5.46
N HIS A 58 1.97 1.18 -4.69
CA HIS A 58 3.04 0.91 -3.74
C HIS A 58 4.40 0.75 -4.41
N ALA A 59 4.47 0.06 -5.56
CA ALA A 59 5.71 -0.12 -6.29
C ALA A 59 6.29 1.22 -6.75
N GLN A 60 5.44 2.08 -7.31
CA GLN A 60 5.85 3.43 -7.73
C GLN A 60 6.24 4.32 -6.53
N GLY A 61 5.52 4.22 -5.42
CA GLY A 61 5.84 4.95 -4.18
C GLY A 61 7.21 4.58 -3.61
N ILE A 62 7.46 3.28 -3.47
CA ILE A 62 8.75 2.73 -3.02
C ILE A 62 9.86 3.15 -3.98
N GLU A 63 9.68 2.98 -5.30
CA GLU A 63 10.70 3.35 -6.29
C GLU A 63 11.08 4.83 -6.20
N ARG A 64 10.07 5.73 -6.16
CA ARG A 64 10.30 7.17 -6.01
C ARG A 64 11.08 7.50 -4.73
N ALA A 65 10.70 6.90 -3.60
CA ALA A 65 11.37 7.12 -2.33
C ALA A 65 12.82 6.61 -2.34
N VAL A 66 13.07 5.46 -2.96
CA VAL A 66 14.41 4.85 -3.08
C VAL A 66 15.32 5.70 -3.98
N ARG A 67 14.81 6.14 -5.14
CA ARG A 67 15.53 7.03 -6.07
C ARG A 67 15.87 8.38 -5.44
N ASN A 68 14.94 8.91 -4.65
CA ASN A 68 15.07 10.20 -3.97
C ASN A 68 15.34 11.37 -4.94
N ASP A 69 14.66 11.37 -6.09
CA ASP A 69 14.80 12.40 -7.13
C ASP A 69 14.44 13.82 -6.62
N ALA A 70 13.63 13.89 -5.54
CA ALA A 70 13.30 15.14 -4.85
C ALA A 70 14.43 15.70 -3.95
N GLY A 71 15.59 15.04 -3.88
CA GLY A 71 16.76 15.52 -3.15
C GLY A 71 16.59 15.62 -1.62
N ARG A 72 15.72 14.79 -1.02
CA ARG A 72 15.48 14.81 0.43
C ARG A 72 16.75 14.45 1.20
N SER A 73 16.84 14.96 2.44
CA SER A 73 17.85 14.51 3.40
C SER A 73 17.76 12.99 3.60
N LEU A 74 18.87 12.33 3.99
CA LEU A 74 18.85 10.88 4.23
C LEU A 74 17.83 10.48 5.30
N ARG A 75 17.64 11.33 6.32
CA ARG A 75 16.64 11.13 7.37
C ARG A 75 15.23 11.16 6.80
N ASP A 76 14.89 12.18 6.03
CA ASP A 76 13.53 12.36 5.53
C ASP A 76 13.21 11.35 4.42
N LYS A 77 14.22 10.96 3.64
CA LYS A 77 14.15 9.82 2.72
C LYS A 77 13.79 8.53 3.48
N ALA A 78 14.54 8.19 4.53
CA ALA A 78 14.30 6.98 5.32
C ALA A 78 12.93 7.00 6.01
N PHE A 79 12.49 8.16 6.51
CA PHE A 79 11.16 8.35 7.07
C PHE A 79 10.06 8.08 6.03
N THR A 80 10.16 8.71 4.86
CA THR A 80 9.18 8.55 3.77
C THR A 80 9.16 7.10 3.27
N LEU A 81 10.33 6.49 3.01
CA LEU A 81 10.41 5.10 2.59
C LEU A 81 9.80 4.14 3.63
N SER A 82 10.00 4.41 4.92
CA SER A 82 9.37 3.60 5.98
C SER A 82 7.85 3.71 5.95
N ALA A 83 7.31 4.91 5.75
CA ALA A 83 5.88 5.12 5.59
C ALA A 83 5.31 4.36 4.38
N GLU A 84 5.99 4.41 3.23
CA GLU A 84 5.61 3.67 2.02
C GLU A 84 5.54 2.15 2.31
N LEU A 85 6.54 1.62 3.01
CA LEU A 85 6.56 0.20 3.39
C LEU A 85 5.47 -0.17 4.39
N PHE A 86 5.14 0.70 5.34
CA PHE A 86 4.05 0.45 6.28
C PHE A 86 2.69 0.50 5.61
N LEU A 87 2.47 1.42 4.67
CA LEU A 87 1.23 1.47 3.89
C LEU A 87 1.08 0.22 3.02
N MET A 88 2.15 -0.21 2.36
CA MET A 88 2.18 -1.45 1.59
C MET A 88 1.87 -2.67 2.47
N GLN A 89 2.52 -2.80 3.64
CA GLN A 89 2.27 -3.90 4.57
C GLN A 89 0.82 -3.89 5.05
N HIS A 90 0.28 -2.73 5.41
CA HIS A 90 -1.12 -2.58 5.83
C HIS A 90 -2.07 -3.04 4.71
N THR A 91 -1.87 -2.57 3.49
CA THR A 91 -2.68 -2.94 2.31
C THR A 91 -2.65 -4.45 2.07
N CYS A 92 -1.47 -5.08 2.11
CA CYS A 92 -1.34 -6.52 1.95
C CYS A 92 -2.07 -7.31 3.05
N HIS A 93 -2.03 -6.85 4.30
CA HIS A 93 -2.79 -7.49 5.39
C HIS A 93 -4.30 -7.27 5.26
N TRP A 94 -4.71 -6.12 4.70
CA TRP A 94 -6.11 -5.86 4.41
C TRP A 94 -6.62 -6.84 3.36
N PHE A 95 -5.88 -7.02 2.26
CA PHE A 95 -6.21 -8.01 1.23
C PHE A 95 -6.32 -9.44 1.80
N CYS A 96 -5.32 -9.88 2.57
CA CYS A 96 -5.31 -11.24 3.10
C CYS A 96 -6.31 -11.47 4.26
N LYS A 97 -6.81 -10.40 4.90
CA LYS A 97 -7.66 -10.45 6.10
C LYS A 97 -8.77 -9.38 6.03
N SER A 98 -8.56 -8.24 6.70
CA SER A 98 -9.52 -7.14 6.75
C SER A 98 -8.83 -5.85 7.16
N LYS A 99 -9.47 -4.69 6.91
CA LYS A 99 -8.97 -3.37 7.32
C LYS A 99 -8.69 -3.32 8.82
N THR A 100 -9.59 -3.89 9.62
CA THR A 100 -9.50 -3.90 11.09
C THR A 100 -8.27 -4.66 11.56
N ILE A 101 -8.03 -5.86 11.01
CA ILE A 101 -6.86 -6.67 11.35
C ILE A 101 -5.56 -5.99 10.89
N ALA A 102 -5.55 -5.42 9.69
CA ALA A 102 -4.41 -4.68 9.17
C ALA A 102 -4.06 -3.47 10.06
N SER A 103 -5.06 -2.70 10.46
CA SER A 103 -4.89 -1.50 11.29
C SER A 103 -4.44 -1.85 12.71
N ALA A 104 -5.03 -2.89 13.31
CA ALA A 104 -4.61 -3.38 14.62
C ALA A 104 -3.15 -3.88 14.60
N ARG A 105 -2.75 -4.59 13.54
CA ARG A 105 -1.37 -5.06 13.38
C ARG A 105 -0.38 -3.92 13.20
N LEU A 106 -0.72 -2.91 12.39
CA LEU A 106 0.09 -1.72 12.17
C LEU A 106 0.33 -0.98 13.49
N LEU A 107 -0.74 -0.74 14.26
CA LEU A 107 -0.64 -0.11 15.57
C LEU A 107 0.20 -0.95 16.55
N ALA A 108 -0.08 -2.24 16.67
CA ALA A 108 0.61 -3.11 17.62
C ALA A 108 2.12 -3.23 17.34
N ARG A 109 2.53 -3.30 16.05
CA ARG A 109 3.94 -3.48 15.67
C ARG A 109 4.72 -2.18 15.60
N HIS A 110 4.11 -1.15 15.06
CA HIS A 110 4.81 0.07 14.63
C HIS A 110 4.36 1.32 15.40
N GLN A 111 3.41 1.18 16.33
CA GLN A 111 2.90 2.27 17.18
C GLN A 111 2.44 3.49 16.35
N THR A 112 1.85 3.23 15.19
CA THR A 112 1.35 4.25 14.25
C THR A 112 -0.01 3.83 13.70
N SER A 113 -0.88 4.81 13.42
CA SER A 113 -2.18 4.57 12.81
C SER A 113 -2.11 4.55 11.28
N HIS A 114 -3.15 4.03 10.63
CA HIS A 114 -3.25 4.06 9.17
C HIS A 114 -3.32 5.51 8.63
N GLU A 115 -4.01 6.40 9.35
CA GLU A 115 -4.10 7.82 9.02
C GLU A 115 -2.73 8.50 9.09
N GLN A 116 -1.97 8.24 10.16
CA GLN A 116 -0.61 8.79 10.32
C GLN A 116 0.34 8.30 9.23
N VAL A 117 0.23 7.03 8.82
CA VAL A 117 0.99 6.50 7.69
C VAL A 117 0.59 7.20 6.39
N LEU A 118 -0.72 7.41 6.15
CA LEU A 118 -1.19 8.15 4.97
C LEU A 118 -0.70 9.60 4.95
N ASP A 119 -0.56 10.25 6.10
CA ASP A 119 0.05 11.58 6.22
C ASP A 119 1.55 11.59 5.91
N ALA A 120 2.24 10.46 6.14
CA ALA A 120 3.70 10.37 6.08
C ALA A 120 4.25 9.86 4.74
N VAL A 121 3.42 9.21 3.89
CA VAL A 121 3.84 8.78 2.54
C VAL A 121 4.03 9.97 1.58
N ALA A 122 4.63 9.71 0.42
CA ALA A 122 4.76 10.74 -0.59
C ALA A 122 3.37 11.25 -1.07
N PRO A 123 3.22 12.56 -1.38
CA PRO A 123 1.94 13.13 -1.81
C PRO A 123 1.31 12.40 -3.01
N GLU A 124 2.14 11.95 -3.95
CA GLU A 124 1.73 11.20 -5.14
C GLU A 124 1.14 9.84 -4.77
N THR A 125 1.78 9.12 -3.84
CA THR A 125 1.28 7.84 -3.31
C THR A 125 -0.04 8.07 -2.59
N ARG A 126 -0.11 9.08 -1.71
CA ARG A 126 -1.32 9.40 -0.94
C ARG A 126 -2.51 9.68 -1.85
N SER A 127 -2.32 10.54 -2.84
CA SER A 127 -3.36 10.95 -3.77
C SER A 127 -3.90 9.75 -4.56
N ALA A 128 -3.00 8.97 -5.18
CA ALA A 128 -3.37 7.79 -5.96
C ALA A 128 -4.07 6.73 -5.10
N TYR A 129 -3.56 6.46 -3.90
CA TYR A 129 -4.13 5.46 -3.00
C TYR A 129 -5.53 5.88 -2.51
N LEU A 130 -5.72 7.14 -2.11
CA LEU A 130 -7.03 7.64 -1.70
C LEU A 130 -8.04 7.69 -2.86
N ALA A 131 -7.58 7.97 -4.09
CA ALA A 131 -8.42 7.88 -5.27
C ALA A 131 -8.89 6.44 -5.49
N LEU A 132 -7.98 5.46 -5.43
CA LEU A 132 -8.31 4.04 -5.53
C LEU A 132 -9.32 3.58 -4.46
N LEU A 133 -9.19 4.04 -3.22
CA LEU A 133 -10.11 3.67 -2.14
C LEU A 133 -11.53 4.25 -2.30
N ARG A 134 -11.72 5.28 -3.13
CA ARG A 134 -13.04 5.88 -3.37
C ARG A 134 -13.85 5.19 -4.48
N GLY A 135 -13.20 4.32 -5.28
CA GLY A 135 -13.79 3.71 -6.46
C GLY A 135 -13.67 4.61 -7.68
#